data_AF-A0A482VVA0-F1
#
_entry.id   AF-A0A482VVA0-F1
#
_cell.length_a   1.000
_cell.length_b   1.000
_cell.length_c   1.000
_cell.angle_alpha   90.00
_cell.angle_beta   90.00
_cell.angle_gamma   90.00
#
_symmetry.space_group_name_H-M   'P 1'
#
loop_
_entity.id
_entity.type
_entity.pdbx_description
1 polymer ?
#
loop_
_entity_poly.entity_id
_entity_poly.type
_entity_poly.pdbx_seq_one_letter_code
_entity_poly.pdbx_strand_id
1 'polypeptide(L)'
;MLVWAFCGYTPEETDPTFFNFEGASYLDNFSWKILFHFLQIANTHDRYQMYDYGKGKNLEIYGTKIPPLYPIQKILVPTLLVSSPNDSLITLK
;
A
#
# COMPACT_ATOMS: atom_id res chain seq x y z
N MET A 1 -10.26 -10.42 -10.73
CA MET A 1 -9.30 -11.57 -10.77
C MET A 1 -7.91 -11.20 -10.23
N LEU A 2 -7.27 -10.09 -10.65
CA LEU A 2 -5.91 -9.74 -10.22
C LEU A 2 -5.77 -9.41 -8.72
N VAL A 3 -6.77 -8.78 -8.10
CA VAL A 3 -6.71 -8.34 -6.69
C VAL A 3 -6.48 -9.50 -5.71
N TRP A 4 -7.21 -10.60 -5.90
CA TRP A 4 -7.08 -11.80 -5.06
C TRP A 4 -5.70 -12.47 -5.16
N ALA A 5 -5.03 -12.37 -6.31
CA ALA A 5 -3.69 -12.90 -6.49
C ALA A 5 -2.63 -12.13 -5.67
N PHE A 6 -2.90 -10.87 -5.34
CA PHE A 6 -1.98 -10.02 -4.56
C PHE A 6 -2.39 -9.93 -3.08
N CYS A 7 -3.68 -9.84 -2.77
CA CYS A 7 -4.19 -9.56 -1.42
C CYS A 7 -4.41 -10.83 -0.57
N GLY A 8 -4.53 -12.00 -1.18
CA GLY A 8 -4.94 -13.25 -0.54
C GLY A 8 -6.26 -13.77 -1.10
N TYR A 9 -6.43 -15.09 -1.15
CA TYR A 9 -7.59 -15.76 -1.76
C TYR A 9 -8.34 -16.59 -0.71
N THR A 10 -9.54 -16.13 -0.33
CA THR A 10 -10.43 -16.81 0.63
C THR A 10 -11.83 -17.00 0.03
N PRO A 11 -11.99 -17.97 -0.89
CA PRO A 11 -13.26 -18.20 -1.57
C PRO A 11 -14.37 -18.71 -0.64
N GLU A 12 -14.03 -19.31 0.50
CA GLU A 12 -15.03 -19.76 1.48
C GLU A 12 -15.72 -18.59 2.20
N GLU A 13 -15.07 -17.43 2.23
CA GLU A 13 -15.53 -16.22 2.93
C GLU A 13 -16.17 -15.20 1.96
N THR A 14 -16.15 -15.49 0.66
CA THR A 14 -16.57 -14.56 -0.40
C THR A 14 -17.86 -15.04 -1.06
N ASP A 15 -18.84 -14.14 -1.23
CA ASP A 15 -20.04 -14.46 -1.99
C ASP A 15 -19.72 -14.57 -3.50
N PRO A 16 -19.92 -15.74 -4.13
CA PRO A 16 -19.56 -15.95 -5.54
C PRO A 16 -20.38 -15.10 -6.51
N THR A 17 -21.54 -14.58 -6.10
CA THR A 17 -22.38 -13.71 -6.94
C THR A 17 -21.77 -12.32 -7.12
N PHE A 18 -20.98 -11.85 -6.16
CA PHE A 18 -20.30 -10.55 -6.20
C PHE A 18 -18.94 -10.61 -6.89
N PHE A 19 -18.40 -11.82 -7.13
CA PHE A 19 -17.04 -12.03 -7.65
C PHE A 19 -16.71 -11.24 -8.92
N ASN A 20 -17.61 -11.23 -9.90
CA ASN A 20 -17.40 -10.52 -11.18
C ASN A 20 -17.55 -9.00 -11.04
N PHE A 21 -18.47 -8.55 -10.18
CA PHE A 21 -18.72 -7.13 -9.93
C PHE A 21 -17.55 -6.50 -9.18
N GLU A 22 -17.15 -7.12 -8.06
CA GLU A 22 -16.06 -6.67 -7.22
C GLU A 22 -14.72 -6.62 -7.98
N GLY A 23 -14.43 -7.65 -8.77
CA GLY A 23 -13.19 -7.73 -9.54
C GLY A 23 -12.98 -6.59 -10.55
N ALA A 24 -14.06 -5.99 -11.05
CA ALA A 24 -14.00 -4.85 -11.96
C ALA A 24 -13.85 -3.52 -11.21
N SER A 25 -14.52 -3.37 -10.06
CA SER A 25 -14.51 -2.11 -9.29
C SER A 25 -13.26 -1.91 -8.44
N TYR A 26 -12.58 -2.97 -7.99
CA TYR A 26 -11.42 -2.84 -7.10
C TYR A 26 -10.19 -2.16 -7.73
N LEU A 27 -10.09 -2.12 -9.05
CA LEU A 27 -8.93 -1.56 -9.75
C LEU A 27 -9.21 -0.19 -10.37
N ASP A 28 -10.38 0.38 -10.09
CA ASP A 28 -10.78 1.63 -10.70
C ASP A 28 -10.05 2.79 -10.03
N ASN A 29 -9.32 3.57 -10.83
CA ASN A 29 -8.77 4.89 -10.50
C ASN A 29 -7.48 4.97 -9.64
N PHE A 30 -6.42 4.24 -9.98
CA PHE A 30 -5.07 4.52 -9.45
C PHE A 30 -4.16 5.17 -10.49
N SER A 31 -3.34 6.14 -10.07
CA SER A 31 -2.28 6.68 -10.92
C SER A 31 -1.05 5.77 -10.94
N TRP A 32 -0.29 5.79 -12.04
CA TRP A 32 1.00 5.13 -12.14
C TRP A 32 1.96 5.48 -11.00
N LYS A 33 1.86 6.70 -10.48
CA LYS A 33 2.69 7.16 -9.37
C LYS A 33 2.40 6.39 -8.08
N ILE A 34 1.14 6.04 -7.80
CA ILE A 34 0.79 5.21 -6.63
C ILE A 34 1.43 3.83 -6.78
N LEU A 35 1.29 3.20 -7.96
CA LEU A 35 1.87 1.88 -8.21
C LEU A 35 3.39 1.87 -7.99
N PHE A 36 4.10 2.85 -8.55
CA PHE A 36 5.55 2.96 -8.34
C PHE A 36 5.92 3.26 -6.89
N HIS A 37 5.09 3.99 -6.15
CA HIS A 37 5.36 4.26 -4.75
C HIS A 37 5.29 2.99 -3.89
N PHE A 38 4.31 2.12 -4.13
CA PHE A 38 4.22 0.82 -3.44
C PHE A 38 5.46 -0.04 -3.69
N LEU A 39 5.98 -0.04 -4.92
CA LEU A 39 7.25 -0.73 -5.24
C LEU A 39 8.45 -0.11 -4.52
N GLN A 40 8.49 1.23 -4.36
CA GLN A 40 9.54 1.87 -3.55
C GLN A 40 9.46 1.40 -2.11
N ILE A 41 8.28 1.39 -1.50
CA ILE A 41 8.09 0.97 -0.11
C ILE A 41 8.55 -0.47 0.08
N ALA A 42 8.14 -1.39 -0.80
CA ALA A 42 8.55 -2.79 -0.77
C ALA A 42 10.08 -2.97 -0.80
N ASN A 43 10.81 -2.09 -1.49
CA ASN A 43 12.27 -2.15 -1.61
C ASN A 43 13.03 -1.41 -0.49
N THR A 44 12.36 -0.58 0.30
CA THR A 44 13.03 0.33 1.25
C THR A 44 13.33 -0.28 2.63
N HIS A 45 13.13 -1.59 2.81
CA HIS A 45 13.41 -2.31 4.06
C HIS A 45 12.79 -1.59 5.28
N ASP A 46 11.46 -1.51 5.31
CA ASP A 46 10.65 -0.92 6.41
C ASP A 46 10.69 0.61 6.54
N ARG A 47 11.16 1.32 5.51
CA ARG A 47 11.16 2.78 5.53
C ARG A 47 9.84 3.36 5.01
N TYR A 48 8.90 3.62 5.91
CA TYR A 48 7.65 4.29 5.56
C TYR A 48 7.87 5.80 5.30
N GLN A 49 8.00 6.16 4.02
CA GLN A 49 8.44 7.47 3.56
C GLN A 49 7.59 8.04 2.43
N MET A 50 7.74 9.33 2.15
CA MET A 50 7.17 9.97 0.96
C MET A 50 7.77 9.44 -0.35
N TYR A 51 7.11 9.71 -1.47
CA TYR A 51 7.54 9.28 -2.81
C TYR A 51 8.98 9.69 -3.12
N ASP A 52 9.80 8.74 -3.59
CA ASP A 52 11.17 9.05 -4.00
C ASP A 52 11.21 9.47 -5.46
N TYR A 53 11.46 10.75 -5.73
CA TYR A 53 11.64 11.28 -7.09
C TYR A 53 13.10 11.20 -7.56
N GLY A 54 14.00 10.66 -6.75
CA GLY A 54 15.45 10.73 -6.93
C GLY A 54 16.07 11.99 -6.31
N LYS A 55 17.37 11.91 -5.99
CA LYS A 55 18.09 12.89 -5.16
C LYS A 55 17.90 14.35 -5.57
N GLY A 56 17.94 14.65 -6.87
CA GLY A 56 17.81 16.02 -7.37
C GLY A 56 16.40 16.58 -7.17
N LYS A 57 15.39 15.82 -7.59
CA LYS A 57 13.99 16.25 -7.47
C LYS A 57 13.49 16.21 -6.03
N ASN A 58 14.01 15.31 -5.20
CA ASN A 58 13.76 15.31 -3.76
C ASN A 58 14.30 16.59 -3.10
N LEU A 59 15.49 17.05 -3.48
CA LEU A 59 16.04 18.29 -2.94
C LEU A 59 15.15 19.50 -3.30
N GLU A 60 14.62 19.53 -4.52
CA GLU A 60 13.69 20.56 -4.98
C GLU A 60 12.34 20.52 -4.24
N ILE A 61 11.74 19.33 -4.08
CA ILE A 61 10.39 19.17 -3.51
C ILE A 61 10.41 19.17 -1.98
N TYR A 62 11.38 18.50 -1.36
CA TYR A 62 11.44 18.23 0.08
C TYR A 62 12.53 19.01 0.81
N GLY A 63 13.46 19.65 0.10
CA GLY A 63 14.64 20.26 0.71
C GLY A 63 15.69 19.24 1.19
N THR A 64 15.48 17.95 0.93
CA THR A 64 16.37 16.86 1.34
C THR A 64 16.61 15.89 0.18
N LYS A 65 17.81 15.32 0.06
CA LYS A 65 18.11 14.32 -0.99
C LYS A 65 17.35 13.01 -0.79
N ILE A 66 16.94 12.72 0.44
CA ILE A 66 16.24 11.50 0.83
C ILE A 66 14.82 11.89 1.26
N PRO A 67 13.78 11.17 0.82
CA PRO A 67 12.41 11.49 1.20
C PRO A 67 12.20 11.43 2.73
N PRO A 68 11.43 12.38 3.28
CA PRO A 68 11.10 12.38 4.70
C PRO A 68 10.20 11.19 5.06
N LEU A 69 10.33 10.72 6.30
CA LEU A 69 9.47 9.69 6.86
C LEU A 69 8.09 10.26 7.21
N TYR A 70 7.05 9.46 7.05
CA TYR A 70 5.76 9.82 7.64
C TYR A 70 5.84 9.67 9.16
N PRO A 71 5.44 10.68 9.94
CA PRO A 71 5.57 10.66 11.39
C PRO A 71 4.43 9.88 12.04
N ILE A 72 4.46 8.54 11.94
CA ILE A 72 3.42 7.64 12.49
C ILE A 72 3.20 7.91 13.99
N GLN A 73 4.25 8.28 14.73
CA GLN A 73 4.19 8.59 16.16
C GLN A 73 3.33 9.83 16.48
N LYS A 74 3.00 10.64 15.47
CA LYS A 74 2.12 11.81 15.62
C LYS A 74 0.65 11.49 15.35
N ILE A 75 0.31 10.24 15.03
CA ILE A 75 -1.08 9.81 14.92
C ILE A 75 -1.64 9.66 16.34
N LEU A 76 -2.45 10.63 16.77
CA LEU A 76 -3.07 10.67 18.11
C LEU A 76 -4.49 10.11 18.13
N VAL A 77 -5.05 9.82 16.95
CA VAL A 77 -6.42 9.33 16.82
C VAL A 77 -6.47 7.88 17.33
N PRO A 78 -7.38 7.53 18.25
CA PRO A 78 -7.58 6.14 18.67
C PRO A 78 -7.82 5.25 17.45
N THR A 79 -6.99 4.23 17.28
CA THR A 79 -6.97 3.38 16.09
C THR A 79 -7.06 1.92 16.51
N LEU A 80 -8.04 1.19 15.98
CA LEU A 80 -8.13 -0.26 16.09
C LEU A 80 -7.44 -0.88 14.89
N LEU A 81 -6.44 -1.73 15.12
CA LEU A 81 -5.79 -2.51 14.07
C LEU A 81 -6.39 -3.91 14.03
N VAL A 82 -6.89 -4.33 12.87
CA VAL A 82 -7.37 -5.69 12.60
C VAL A 82 -6.49 -6.28 11.50
N SER A 83 -5.93 -7.46 11.75
CA SER A 83 -5.00 -8.14 10.84
C SER A 83 -5.32 -9.63 10.78
N SER A 84 -5.05 -10.27 9.64
CA SER A 84 -5.27 -11.69 9.44
C SER A 84 -3.96 -12.41 9.08
N PRO A 85 -3.71 -13.63 9.61
CA PRO A 85 -2.59 -14.46 9.17
C PRO A 85 -2.66 -14.84 7.68
N ASN A 86 -3.85 -14.79 7.07
CA ASN A 86 -4.06 -15.11 5.65
C ASN A 86 -3.87 -13.89 4.73
N ASP A 87 -3.55 -12.71 5.26
CA ASP A 87 -3.29 -11.50 4.47
C ASP A 87 -1.90 -11.57 3.82
N SER A 88 -1.87 -11.56 2.49
CA SER A 88 -0.62 -11.69 1.72
C SER A 88 0.13 -10.37 1.57
N LEU A 89 -0.52 -9.23 1.81
CA LEU A 89 0.10 -7.90 1.72
C LEU A 89 0.54 -7.37 3.09
N ILE A 90 -0.28 -7.59 4.11
CA ILE A 90 -0.04 -7.13 5.48
C ILE A 90 0.33 -8.35 6.33
N THR A 91 1.59 -8.77 6.23
CA THR A 91 2.08 -9.94 6.94
C THR A 91 2.35 -9.63 8.41
N LEU A 92 2.06 -10.60 9.28
CA LEU A 92 2.48 -10.57 10.67
C LEU A 92 3.99 -10.85 10.73
N LYS A 93 4.75 -9.96 11.39
CA LYS A 93 6.19 -10.14 11.65
C LYS A 93 6.43 -10.84 12.97
#